data_AF-A0A920W5R2-F1
#
_entry.id   AF-A0A920W5R2-F1
#
_cell.length_a   1.000
_cell.length_b   1.000
_cell.length_c   1.000
_cell.angle_alpha   90.00
_cell.angle_beta   90.00
_cell.angle_gamma   90.00
#
_symmetry.space_group_name_H-M   'P 1'
#
loop_
_entity.id
_entity.type
_entity.pdbx_description
1 polymer ?
#
loop_
_entity_poly.entity_id
_entity_poly.type
_entity_poly.pdbx_seq_one_letter_code
_entity_poly.pdbx_strand_id
1 'polypeptide(L)'
;MASRLTPLKRIHLVLEALRLPPAQMVRCVIVGDGESRDWLANLTKEYGLEERVTFAGQVSEAELLDHLACCRAVCFPAIEEDYGLVTVEAFASQKAVITCTDSGGPTENGA
;
A
#
# COMPACT_ATOMS: atom_id res chain seq x y z
N MET A 1 -9.45 -9.47 -1.25
CA MET A 1 -8.47 -10.52 -0.83
C MET A 1 -7.19 -9.82 -0.36
N ALA A 2 -6.74 -10.00 0.89
CA ALA A 2 -5.54 -9.32 1.39
C ALA A 2 -4.28 -9.79 0.64
N SER A 3 -3.43 -8.86 0.20
CA SER A 3 -2.23 -9.18 -0.60
C SER A 3 -1.10 -9.74 0.27
N ARG A 4 -0.28 -10.63 -0.28
CA ARG A 4 0.89 -11.17 0.44
C ARG A 4 2.01 -10.14 0.48
N LEU A 5 2.56 -9.86 1.66
CA LEU A 5 3.70 -8.96 1.85
C LEU A 5 5.01 -9.67 1.44
N THR A 6 5.44 -9.40 0.22
CA THR A 6 6.72 -9.88 -0.34
C THR A 6 7.59 -8.69 -0.74
N PRO A 7 8.91 -8.89 -0.95
CA PRO A 7 9.81 -7.83 -1.41
C PRO A 7 9.34 -7.18 -2.72
N LEU A 8 8.71 -7.96 -3.61
CA LEU A 8 8.18 -7.51 -4.89
C LEU A 8 7.05 -6.48 -4.75
N LYS A 9 6.34 -6.45 -3.61
CA LYS A 9 5.31 -5.44 -3.32
C LYS A 9 5.90 -4.07 -2.97
N ARG A 10 7.21 -3.98 -2.72
CA ARG A 10 7.96 -2.74 -2.42
C ARG A 10 7.30 -1.81 -1.40
N ILE A 11 6.64 -2.35 -0.38
CA ILE A 11 5.96 -1.55 0.66
C ILE A 11 6.93 -0.63 1.43
N HIS A 12 8.23 -0.94 1.44
CA HIS A 12 9.27 -0.07 2.00
C HIS A 12 9.29 1.32 1.36
N LEU A 13 8.99 1.46 0.05
CA LEU A 13 8.93 2.76 -0.61
C LEU A 13 7.84 3.65 -0.01
N VAL A 14 6.72 3.06 0.44
CA VAL A 14 5.68 3.80 1.16
C VAL A 14 6.21 4.29 2.51
N LEU A 15 6.95 3.44 3.24
CA LEU A 15 7.56 3.81 4.51
C LEU A 15 8.61 4.91 4.33
N GLU A 16 9.45 4.82 3.31
CA GLU A 16 10.43 5.85 2.96
C GLU A 16 9.75 7.19 2.63
N ALA A 17 8.69 7.16 1.83
CA ALA A 17 7.91 8.35 1.50
C ALA A 17 7.26 8.99 2.74
N LEU A 18 6.76 8.18 3.68
CA LEU A 18 6.15 8.67 4.93
C LEU A 18 7.15 9.38 5.85
N ARG A 19 8.46 9.18 5.70
CA ARG A 19 9.49 9.92 6.45
C ARG A 19 9.63 11.37 6.02
N LEU A 20 9.24 11.68 4.79
CA LEU A 20 9.49 12.99 4.21
C LEU A 20 8.61 14.05 4.92
N PRO A 21 9.13 15.27 5.18
CA PRO A 21 8.37 16.33 5.85
C PRO A 21 6.97 16.61 5.24
N PRO A 22 6.77 16.58 3.91
CA PRO A 22 5.44 16.75 3.32
C PRO A 22 4.43 15.67 3.72
N ALA A 23 4.89 14.48 4.12
CA ALA A 23 4.05 13.35 4.48
C ALA A 23 3.77 13.25 5.99
N GLN A 24 4.19 14.22 6.81
CA GLN A 24 4.09 14.16 8.27
C GLN A 24 2.67 13.93 8.80
N MET A 25 1.64 14.40 8.09
CA MET A 25 0.23 14.23 8.47
C MET A 25 -0.43 12.99 7.86
N VAL A 26 0.31 12.22 7.05
CA VAL A 26 -0.22 11.02 6.38
C VAL A 26 -0.11 9.84 7.33
N ARG A 27 -1.23 9.11 7.47
CA ARG A 27 -1.32 7.81 8.12
C ARG A 27 -1.51 6.72 7.08
N CYS A 28 -0.97 5.54 7.34
CA CYS A 28 -1.00 4.40 6.43
C CYS A 28 -1.49 3.16 7.15
N VAL A 29 -2.42 2.45 6.53
CA VAL A 29 -2.84 1.11 6.95
C VAL A 29 -2.30 0.12 5.91
N ILE A 30 -1.51 -0.83 6.36
CA ILE A 30 -0.97 -1.92 5.56
C ILE A 30 -1.78 -3.16 5.87
N VAL A 31 -2.57 -3.58 4.89
CA VAL A 31 -3.37 -4.81 4.94
C VAL A 31 -2.60 -5.92 4.20
N GLY A 32 -2.50 -7.09 4.83
CA GLY A 32 -1.75 -8.22 4.31
C GLY A 32 -0.75 -8.78 5.32
N ASP A 33 -0.22 -9.95 4.97
CA ASP A 33 0.82 -10.63 5.73
C ASP A 33 1.79 -11.35 4.79
N GLY A 34 2.98 -11.73 5.26
CA GLY A 34 3.99 -12.41 4.45
C GLY A 34 5.40 -12.26 5.00
N GLU A 35 6.38 -12.81 4.27
CA GLU A 35 7.78 -12.86 4.68
C GLU A 35 8.40 -11.48 4.96
N SER A 36 7.89 -10.42 4.32
CA SER A 36 8.39 -9.06 4.56
C SER A 36 7.75 -8.38 5.78
N ARG A 37 6.77 -9.01 6.45
CA ARG A 37 5.99 -8.39 7.53
C ARG A 37 6.86 -7.88 8.68
N ASP A 38 7.75 -8.72 9.18
CA ASP A 38 8.62 -8.39 10.31
C ASP A 38 9.67 -7.35 9.93
N TRP A 39 10.25 -7.49 8.74
CA TRP A 39 11.19 -6.52 8.19
C TRP A 39 10.56 -5.12 8.05
N LEU A 40 9.35 -5.03 7.50
CA LEU A 40 8.61 -3.77 7.39
C LEU A 40 8.24 -3.19 8.77
N ALA A 41 7.92 -4.04 9.75
CA ALA A 41 7.67 -3.60 11.12
C ALA A 41 8.93 -2.97 11.73
N ASN A 42 10.09 -3.60 11.56
CA ASN A 42 11.36 -3.08 12.05
C ASN A 42 11.72 -1.75 11.36
N LEU A 43 11.52 -1.66 10.05
CA LEU A 43 11.74 -0.43 9.29
C LEU A 43 10.82 0.71 9.76
N THR A 44 9.57 0.39 10.08
CA THR A 44 8.61 1.34 10.66
C THR A 44 9.13 1.93 11.98
N LYS A 45 9.73 1.10 12.84
CA LYS A 45 10.35 1.54 14.10
C LYS A 45 11.59 2.39 13.85
N GLU A 46 12.48 1.93 12.98
CA GLU A 46 13.69 2.67 12.59
C GLU A 46 13.36 4.08 12.09
N TYR A 47 12.24 4.22 11.38
CA TYR A 47 11.78 5.47 10.81
C TYR A 47 10.92 6.32 11.75
N GLY A 48 10.63 5.85 12.97
CA GLY A 48 9.77 6.55 13.92
C GLY A 48 8.32 6.71 13.43
N LEU A 49 7.81 5.71 12.70
CA LEU A 49 6.50 5.74 12.05
C LEU A 49 5.41 4.97 12.80
N GLU A 50 5.70 4.46 14.00
CA GLU A 50 4.83 3.55 14.76
C GLU A 50 3.44 4.17 15.07
N GLU A 51 3.36 5.48 15.24
CA GLU A 51 2.09 6.19 15.47
C GLU A 51 1.29 6.46 14.17
N ARG A 52 1.91 6.30 13.00
CA ARG A 52 1.34 6.64 11.70
C ARG A 52 1.10 5.43 10.80
N VAL A 53 1.73 4.30 11.09
CA VAL A 53 1.63 3.07 10.30
C VAL A 53 0.98 1.97 11.12
N THR A 54 -0.15 1.46 10.64
CA THR A 54 -0.86 0.34 11.23
C THR A 54 -0.77 -0.87 10.30
N PHE A 55 -0.30 -2.00 10.83
CA PHE A 55 -0.37 -3.28 10.12
C PHE A 55 -1.62 -4.02 10.57
N ALA A 56 -2.64 -4.05 9.71
CA ALA A 56 -3.92 -4.68 10.01
C ALA A 56 -3.91 -6.20 9.86
N GLY A 57 -2.85 -6.77 9.26
CA GLY A 57 -2.76 -8.20 8.98
C GLY A 57 -3.77 -8.64 7.93
N GLN A 58 -4.27 -9.87 8.04
CA GLN A 58 -5.36 -10.35 7.21
C GLN A 58 -6.69 -9.82 7.75
N VAL A 59 -7.48 -9.21 6.88
CA VAL A 59 -8.81 -8.67 7.19
C VAL A 59 -9.86 -9.31 6.29
N SER A 60 -11.12 -9.28 6.73
CA SER A 60 -12.27 -9.71 5.94
C SER A 60 -12.49 -8.78 4.74
N GLU A 61 -13.29 -9.23 3.76
CA GLU A 61 -13.65 -8.42 2.61
C GLU A 61 -14.41 -7.14 3.02
N ALA A 62 -15.29 -7.23 4.00
CA ALA A 62 -16.02 -6.08 4.54
C ALA A 62 -15.07 -5.03 5.16
N GLU A 63 -14.11 -5.47 5.99
CA GLU A 63 -13.11 -4.58 6.59
C GLU A 63 -12.19 -3.96 5.52
N LEU A 64 -11.84 -4.72 4.48
CA LEU A 64 -11.07 -4.20 3.35
C LEU A 64 -11.85 -3.08 2.63
N LEU A 65 -13.14 -3.29 2.37
CA LEU A 65 -14.02 -2.29 1.77
C LEU A 65 -14.14 -1.04 2.66
N ASP A 66 -14.25 -1.21 3.98
CA ASP A 66 -14.28 -0.08 4.92
C ASP A 66 -12.99 0.74 4.88
N HIS A 67 -11.83 0.07 4.84
CA HIS A 67 -10.54 0.74 4.68
C HIS A 67 -10.45 1.51 3.35
N LEU A 68 -10.90 0.90 2.25
CA LEU A 68 -10.90 1.54 0.93
C LEU A 68 -11.88 2.73 0.87
N ALA A 69 -13.05 2.63 1.51
CA ALA A 69 -14.02 3.72 1.58
C ALA A 69 -13.47 4.93 2.36
N CYS A 70 -12.74 4.67 3.45
CA CYS A 70 -12.21 5.70 4.35
C CYS A 70 -10.85 6.27 3.91
N CYS A 71 -10.13 5.63 3.00
CA CYS A 71 -8.81 6.11 2.60
C CYS A 71 -8.89 7.33 1.66
N ARG A 72 -7.82 8.13 1.63
CA ARG A 72 -7.65 9.25 0.69
C ARG A 72 -7.09 8.77 -0.66
N ALA A 73 -6.24 7.75 -0.60
CA ALA A 73 -5.52 7.18 -1.72
C ALA A 73 -5.12 5.72 -1.39
N VAL A 74 -4.88 4.94 -2.43
CA VAL A 74 -4.32 3.59 -2.33
C VAL A 74 -2.92 3.61 -2.93
N CYS A 75 -1.92 3.12 -2.20
CA CYS A 75 -0.54 3.00 -2.69
C CYS A 75 -0.26 1.58 -3.16
N PHE A 76 0.20 1.44 -4.40
CA PHE A 76 0.52 0.17 -5.02
C PHE A 76 1.86 0.25 -5.77
N PRO A 77 2.99 0.07 -5.07
CA PRO A 77 4.33 0.20 -5.64
C PRO A 77 4.93 -1.13 -6.14
N ALA A 78 4.12 -2.17 -6.34
CA ALA A 78 4.60 -3.49 -6.72
C ALA A 78 5.32 -3.50 -8.07
N ILE A 79 6.28 -4.42 -8.28
CA ILE A 79 6.94 -4.68 -9.57
C ILE A 79 6.12 -5.72 -10.35
N GLU A 80 5.88 -5.47 -11.64
CA GLU A 80 5.44 -6.47 -12.63
C GLU A 80 4.39 -7.47 -12.10
N GLU A 81 3.27 -6.97 -11.56
CA GLU A 81 2.17 -7.85 -11.18
C GLU A 81 1.26 -8.10 -12.39
N ASP A 82 1.42 -9.28 -13.00
CA ASP A 82 0.76 -9.69 -14.25
C ASP A 82 -0.78 -9.63 -14.25
N TYR A 83 -1.41 -9.56 -13.08
CA TYR A 83 -2.86 -9.38 -12.97
C TYR A 83 -3.17 -8.39 -11.85
N GLY A 84 -3.36 -7.13 -12.26
CA GLY A 84 -3.83 -6.01 -11.44
C GLY A 84 -5.22 -6.23 -10.85
N LEU A 85 -5.33 -7.11 -9.87
CA LEU A 85 -6.55 -7.31 -9.09
C LEU A 85 -6.70 -6.28 -7.97
N VAL A 86 -5.66 -5.49 -7.68
CA VAL A 86 -5.78 -4.31 -6.79
C VAL A 86 -6.28 -3.07 -7.57
N THR A 87 -6.21 -3.07 -8.91
CA THR A 87 -6.70 -1.96 -9.73
C THR A 87 -8.23 -1.94 -9.85
N VAL A 88 -8.93 -3.08 -9.76
CA VAL A 88 -10.40 -3.09 -9.94
C VAL A 88 -11.16 -2.54 -8.71
N GLU A 89 -10.68 -2.76 -7.49
CA GLU A 89 -11.36 -2.30 -6.26
C GLU A 89 -11.02 -0.83 -5.90
N ALA A 90 -9.81 -0.37 -6.22
CA ALA A 90 -9.40 1.03 -6.01
C ALA A 90 -10.08 2.00 -6.99
N PHE A 91 -10.29 1.58 -8.25
CA PHE A 91 -11.06 2.38 -9.23
C PHE A 91 -12.56 2.38 -8.93
N ALA A 92 -13.11 1.28 -8.39
CA ALA A 92 -14.51 1.23 -7.96
C ALA A 92 -14.84 2.21 -6.83
N SER A 93 -13.83 2.65 -6.05
CA SER A 93 -13.99 3.58 -4.92
C SER A 93 -13.60 5.03 -5.23
N GLN A 94 -13.29 5.37 -6.49
CA GLN A 94 -12.85 6.71 -6.94
C GLN A 94 -11.66 7.29 -6.14
N LYS A 95 -10.76 6.44 -5.62
CA LYS A 95 -9.59 6.90 -4.85
C LYS A 95 -8.39 7.05 -5.76
N ALA A 96 -7.55 8.05 -5.49
CA ALA A 96 -6.29 8.23 -6.20
C ALA A 96 -5.37 7.01 -5.96
N VAL A 97 -4.84 6.44 -7.03
CA VAL A 97 -3.85 5.35 -6.96
C VAL A 97 -2.46 5.95 -7.14
N ILE A 98 -1.57 5.71 -6.18
CA ILE A 98 -0.16 6.09 -6.26
C ILE A 98 0.63 4.83 -6.57
N THR A 99 1.34 4.82 -7.69
CA THR A 99 2.13 3.68 -8.16
C THR A 99 3.50 4.14 -8.65
N CYS A 100 4.45 3.22 -8.79
CA CYS A 100 5.76 3.53 -9.34
C CYS A 100 5.70 3.45 -10.87
N THR A 101 6.56 4.22 -11.56
CA THR A 101 6.61 4.24 -13.03
C THR A 101 7.05 2.91 -13.65
N ASP A 102 7.53 1.98 -12.83
CA ASP A 102 7.98 0.63 -13.21
C ASP A 102 7.08 -0.48 -12.65
N SER A 103 5.86 -0.13 -12.20
CA SER A 103 4.88 -1.07 -11.63
C SER A 103 4.05 -1.87 -12.66
N GLY A 104 4.33 -1.75 -13.97
CA GLY A 104 3.58 -2.42 -15.03
C GLY A 104 2.27 -1.69 -15.40
N GLY A 105 1.16 -2.43 -15.55
CA GLY A 105 -0.09 -2.03 -16.22
C GLY A 105 -0.85 -0.74 -15.83
N PRO A 106 -0.53 0.05 -14.78
CA PRO A 106 -1.11 1.39 -14.63
C PRO A 106 -0.59 2.44 -15.62
N THR A 107 0.39 2.11 -16.46
CA THR A 107 1.07 3.08 -17.36
C THR A 107 0.55 3.07 -18.81
N GLU A 108 -0.37 2.18 -19.17
CA GLU A 108 -0.75 1.96 -20.58
C GLU A 108 -2.06 2.62 -21.03
N ASN A 109 -2.81 3.31 -20.15
CA ASN A 109 -4.04 4.02 -20.55
C ASN A 109 -4.00 5.50 -20.14
N GLY A 110 -3.33 6.34 -20.94
CA GLY A 110 -3.39 7.79 -20.75
C GLY A 110 -2.38 8.60 -21.56
N ALA A 111 -2.34 8.43 -22.89
CA ALA A 111 -1.82 9.40 -23.83
C ALA A 111 -2.89 9.69 -24.90
#